data_AF-A0A317I1H5-F1
#
_entry.id   AF-A0A317I1H5-F1
#
_cell.length_a   1.000
_cell.length_b   1.000
_cell.length_c   1.000
_cell.angle_alpha   90.00
_cell.angle_beta   90.00
_cell.angle_gamma   90.00
#
_symmetry.space_group_name_H-M   'P 1'
#
loop_
_entity.id
_entity.type
_entity.pdbx_description
1 polymer ?
#
loop_
_entity_poly.entity_id
_entity_poly.type
_entity_poly.pdbx_seq_one_letter_code
_entity_poly.pdbx_strand_id
1 'polypeptide(L)' 'MSEPRSPLEWQTLYAAAMLESDSRRVPLRIERASEAIHTRLMQLPETSSARSEQVELHSALKYLRRLKAQHNLPLT' A
#
# COMPACT_ATOMS: atom_id res chain seq x y z
N MET A 1 -22.56 -3.44 -5.29
CA MET A 1 -21.67 -3.11 -6.41
C MET A 1 -20.59 -2.19 -5.85
N SER A 2 -19.36 -2.67 -5.73
CA SER A 2 -18.25 -1.83 -5.25
C SER A 2 -17.82 -0.91 -6.39
N GLU A 3 -17.80 0.40 -6.15
CA GLU A 3 -17.37 1.41 -7.12
C GLU A 3 -15.99 1.07 -7.70
N PRO A 4 -15.70 1.44 -8.97
CA PRO A 4 -14.37 1.28 -9.53
C PRO A 4 -13.39 2.12 -8.72
N ARG A 5 -12.60 1.45 -7.89
CA ARG A 5 -11.53 2.04 -7.09
C ARG A 5 -10.61 2.84 -7.99
N SER A 6 -10.46 4.13 -7.71
CA SER A 6 -9.60 5.04 -8.47
C SER A 6 -8.19 4.47 -8.62
N PRO A 7 -7.53 4.61 -9.79
CA PRO A 7 -6.14 4.17 -9.97
C PRO A 7 -5.16 4.75 -8.94
N LEU A 8 -5.51 5.89 -8.32
CA LEU A 8 -4.71 6.61 -7.32
C LEU A 8 -5.10 6.28 -5.87
N GLU A 9 -6.05 5.38 -5.65
CA GLU A 9 -6.51 5.03 -4.29
C GLU A 9 -5.37 4.45 -3.45
N TRP A 10 -4.54 3.58 -4.03
CA TRP A 10 -3.40 2.99 -3.33
C TRP A 10 -2.41 4.06 -2.85
N GLN A 11 -2.20 5.12 -3.64
CA GLN A 11 -1.29 6.22 -3.28
C GLN A 11 -1.84 7.01 -2.09
N THR A 12 -3.15 7.27 -2.09
CA THR A 12 -3.83 7.98 -1.00
C THR A 12 -3.75 7.18 0.30
N LEU A 13 -4.02 5.87 0.23
CA LEU A 13 -3.96 4.98 1.40
C LEU A 13 -2.52 4.80 1.89
N TYR A 14 -1.56 4.68 0.98
CA TYR A 14 -0.14 4.64 1.31
C TYR A 14 0.31 5.93 2.04
N ALA A 15 -0.02 7.11 1.49
CA ALA A 15 0.30 8.38 2.13
C ALA A 15 -0.34 8.49 3.51
N ALA A 16 -1.61 8.08 3.65
CA ALA A 16 -2.30 8.06 4.93
C ALA A 16 -1.63 7.13 5.96
N ALA A 17 -1.05 6.00 5.53
CA ALA A 17 -0.29 5.12 6.43
C ALA A 17 1.04 5.73 6.86
N MET A 18 1.77 6.37 5.92
CA MET A 18 3.06 6.99 6.21
C MET A 18 2.97 8.23 7.11
N LEU A 19 1.85 8.93 7.08
CA LEU A 19 1.61 10.15 7.87
C LEU A 19 0.81 9.90 9.17
N GLU A 20 0.40 8.66 9.45
CA GLU A 20 -0.37 8.34 10.66
C GLU A 20 0.54 8.41 11.91
N SER A 21 0.23 9.35 12.80
CA SER A 21 0.96 9.54 14.05
C SER A 21 0.36 8.75 15.22
N ASP A 22 -0.92 8.35 15.15
CA ASP A 22 -1.55 7.57 16.21
C ASP A 22 -1.14 6.11 16.10
N SER A 23 -0.29 5.66 17.04
CA SER A 23 0.23 4.29 17.08
C SER A 23 -0.84 3.21 17.16
N ARG A 24 -2.05 3.53 17.64
CA ARG A 24 -3.19 2.60 17.66
C ARG A 24 -3.85 2.43 16.30
N ARG A 25 -3.70 3.42 15.41
CA ARG A 25 -4.30 3.43 14.06
C ARG A 25 -3.32 3.00 12.98
N VAL A 26 -2.02 3.14 13.22
CA VAL A 26 -0.96 2.69 12.30
C VAL A 26 -1.17 1.26 11.78
N PRO A 27 -1.49 0.24 12.61
CA PRO A 27 -1.68 -1.13 12.12
C PRO A 27 -2.77 -1.21 11.04
N LEU A 28 -3.94 -0.62 11.30
CA LEU A 28 -5.08 -0.62 10.38
C LEU A 28 -4.77 0.16 9.10
N ARG A 29 -4.01 1.25 9.19
CA ARG A 29 -3.61 2.03 8.01
C ARG A 29 -2.64 1.26 7.13
N ILE A 30 -1.65 0.58 7.73
CA ILE A 30 -0.70 -0.28 7.01
C ILE A 30 -1.43 -1.40 6.28
N GLU A 31 -2.39 -2.06 6.94
CA GLU A 31 -3.17 -3.16 6.35
C GLU A 31 -3.97 -2.67 5.13
N ARG A 32 -4.76 -1.60 5.28
CA ARG A 32 -5.54 -1.02 4.17
C ARG A 32 -4.68 -0.57 3.00
N ALA A 33 -3.53 0.05 3.27
CA ALA A 33 -2.60 0.46 2.22
C ALA A 33 -2.01 -0.76 1.51
N SER A 34 -1.64 -1.80 2.25
CA SER A 34 -1.09 -3.04 1.67
C SER A 34 -2.11 -3.75 0.78
N GLU A 35 -3.36 -3.87 1.23
CA GLU A 35 -4.46 -4.47 0.45
C GLU A 35 -4.72 -3.71 -0.86
N ALA A 36 -4.73 -2.37 -0.80
CA ALA A 36 -4.91 -1.55 -1.99
C ALA A 36 -3.75 -1.68 -2.99
N ILE A 37 -2.50 -1.72 -2.48
CA ILE A 37 -1.31 -1.92 -3.31
C ILE A 37 -1.32 -3.33 -3.95
N HIS A 38 -1.65 -4.37 -3.20
CA HIS A 38 -1.80 -5.73 -3.75
C HIS A 38 -2.92 -5.81 -4.79
N THR A 39 -4.06 -5.17 -4.53
CA THR A 39 -5.16 -5.09 -5.50
C THR A 39 -4.69 -4.41 -6.79
N ARG A 40 -3.94 -3.31 -6.69
CA ARG A 40 -3.42 -2.61 -7.87
C ARG A 40 -2.41 -3.45 -8.64
N LEU A 41 -1.51 -4.16 -7.95
CA LEU A 41 -0.56 -5.08 -8.58
C LEU A 41 -1.29 -6.17 -9.40
N MET A 42 -2.39 -6.73 -8.87
CA MET A 42 -3.19 -7.73 -9.58
C MET A 42 -3.94 -7.17 -10.80
N GLN A 43 -4.25 -5.87 -10.81
CA GLN A 43 -4.93 -5.19 -11.91
C GLN A 43 -3.97 -4.71 -13.00
N LEU A 44 -2.67 -4.62 -12.71
CA LEU A 44 -1.70 -4.10 -13.67
C LEU A 44 -1.37 -5.14 -14.73
N PRO A 45 -1.47 -4.78 -16.03
CA PRO A 45 -1.09 -5.68 -17.10
C PRO A 45 0.44 -5.86 -17.13
N GLU A 46 0.93 -7.06 -17.43
CA GLU A 46 2.36 -7.35 -17.57
C GLU A 46 2.93 -6.75 -18.86
N THR A 47 3.08 -5.43 -18.88
CA THR A 47 3.51 -4.64 -20.03
C THR A 47 4.64 -3.70 -19.63
N SER A 48 5.48 -3.31 -20.59
CA SER A 48 6.56 -2.36 -20.34
C SER A 48 6.06 -1.00 -19.81
N SER A 49 4.85 -0.57 -20.20
CA SER A 49 4.24 0.67 -19.70
C SER A 49 3.81 0.59 -18.24
N ALA A 50 3.40 -0.59 -17.76
CA ALA A 50 3.03 -0.81 -16.35
C ALA A 50 4.23 -1.05 -15.43
N ARG A 51 5.42 -1.33 -15.98
CA ARG A 51 6.62 -1.67 -15.21
C ARG A 51 7.01 -0.59 -14.19
N SER A 52 6.89 0.69 -14.56
CA SER A 52 7.21 1.79 -13.62
C SER A 52 6.30 1.77 -12.40
N GLU A 53 4.99 1.61 -12.62
CA GLU A 53 4.03 1.55 -11.51
C GLU A 53 4.22 0.29 -10.65
N GLN A 54 4.56 -0.86 -11.25
CA GLN A 54 4.90 -2.07 -10.49
C GLN A 54 6.10 -1.86 -9.55
N VAL A 55 7.14 -1.16 -10.03
CA VAL A 55 8.33 -0.82 -9.20
C VAL A 55 7.94 0.09 -8.02
N GLU A 56 7.07 1.07 -8.26
CA GLU A 56 6.55 1.96 -7.21
C GLU A 56 5.74 1.19 -6.17
N LEU A 57 4.84 0.30 -6.61
CA LEU A 57 4.01 -0.52 -5.73
C LEU A 57 4.84 -1.47 -4.87
N HIS A 58 5.85 -2.14 -5.45
CA HIS A 58 6.78 -2.97 -4.67
C HIS A 58 7.62 -2.16 -3.69
N SER A 59 8.04 -0.96 -4.07
CA SER A 59 8.74 -0.03 -3.18
C SER A 59 7.84 0.37 -2.00
N ALA A 60 6.59 0.72 -2.26
CA ALA A 60 5.61 1.06 -1.24
C ALA A 60 5.40 -0.07 -0.22
N LEU A 61 5.24 -1.33 -0.67
CA LEU A 61 5.14 -2.49 0.22
C LEU A 61 6.39 -2.66 1.10
N LYS A 62 7.58 -2.42 0.54
CA LYS A 62 8.84 -2.48 1.29
C LYS A 62 8.88 -1.42 2.40
N TYR A 63 8.42 -0.20 2.12
CA TYR A 63 8.32 0.86 3.13
C TYR A 63 7.28 0.55 4.20
N LEU A 64 6.11 0.01 3.83
CA LEU A 64 5.08 -0.41 4.79
C LEU A 64 5.59 -1.50 5.73
N ARG A 65 6.37 -2.48 5.26
CA ARG A 65 7.02 -3.47 6.15
C ARG A 65 7.98 -2.84 7.15
N ARG A 66 8.75 -1.83 6.72
CA ARG A 66 9.65 -1.08 7.62
C ARG A 66 8.88 -0.32 8.68
N LEU A 67 7.79 0.34 8.29
CA LEU A 67 6.89 1.02 9.22
C LEU A 67 6.27 0.02 10.21
N LYS A 68 5.83 -1.15 9.74
CA LYS A 68 5.32 -2.24 10.58
C LYS A 68 6.34 -2.68 11.64
N ALA A 69 7.60 -2.86 11.23
CA ALA A 69 8.69 -3.21 12.14
C ALA A 69 9.00 -2.10 13.17
N GLN A 70 8.99 -0.83 12.76
CA GLN A 70 9.19 0.31 13.66
C GLN A 70 8.13 0.37 14.78
N HIS A 71 6.91 -0.06 14.48
CA HIS A 71 5.81 -0.13 15.43
C HIS A 71 5.71 -1.47 16.19
N ASN A 72 6.73 -2.33 16.10
CA ASN A 72 6.77 -3.66 16.71
C ASN A 72 5.57 -4.56 16.35
N LEU A 73 5.05 -4.41 15.14
CA LEU A 73 3.92 -5.20 14.64
C LEU A 73 4.42 -6.49 13.96
N PRO A 74 3.67 -7.60 14.03
CA PRO A 74 4.11 -8.89 13.50
C PRO A 74 4.28 -8.89 11.98
N LEU A 75 5.37 -9.46 11.48
CA LEU A 75 5.61 -9.67 10.04
C LEU A 75 4.83 -10.92 9.57
N THR A 76 3.57 -10.72 9.20
CA THR A 76 2.72 -11.73 8.55
C THR A 76 2.98 -11.75 7.06
#